data_AF-A0A7J8NSN4-F1
#
_entry.id   AF-A0A7J8NSN4-F1
#
_cell.length_a   1.000
_cell.length_b   1.000
_cell.length_c   1.000
_cell.angle_alpha   90.00
_cell.angle_beta   90.00
_cell.angle_gamma   90.00
#
_symmetry.space_group_name_H-M   'P 1'
#
loop_
_entity.id
_entity.type
_entity.pdbx_description
1 polymer ?
#
loop_
_entity_poly.entity_id
_entity_poly.type
_entity_poly.pdbx_seq_one_letter_code
_entity_poly.pdbx_strand_id
1 'polypeptide(L)'
;MQFAGAAQSLGAGAILVNPWNITEVAASIAQALNMSAEEREKRHQHNFHHVTKHTAQEWAEMFVSELNDTVVEAQLRTSKEPPELPQNDAVERYLLSGNRLLILGFNSTLTEPVDTSGNRSDQIREKNPNLHPELKEHLTALCNDKKTTIVVLSGSKSEVLDKNFAEYDMWLAAENGMFLRHTKGDWMTTMPEHLNMEWVDSLKHVFEYFTERTPRSEFEIRTTSLVWNYKYADVEFGRLQARDMLQHLWTGPISNASVDVVQGSRSVEVRPVGVTKGAAIDRILGEIVHNTSMTTPIDYVLCVGHFLGKDEDVYTFFEPELPSDVNMAKCKPIDAPKLPTEKKAPSKLPATKSGPKSSQTKTPKPSPAPDKRTGNNHSGGSSRRASPEKVKEKEKMAWSVLDLKGDNYFSCAVGRKRTSARYLLGSSDDVVSFLSRLAKGT
;
A
#
# COMPACT_ATOMS: atom_id res chain seq x y z
N MET A 1 -22.40 13.36 -32.14
CA MET A 1 -21.04 12.94 -32.56
C MET A 1 -20.51 11.98 -31.52
N GLN A 2 -19.89 10.88 -31.94
CA GLN A 2 -19.36 9.84 -31.06
C GLN A 2 -18.33 10.36 -30.05
N PHE A 3 -17.64 11.46 -30.36
CA PHE A 3 -16.61 12.09 -29.52
C PHE A 3 -17.10 13.27 -28.66
N ALA A 4 -18.39 13.61 -28.71
CA ALA A 4 -18.95 14.63 -27.82
C ALA A 4 -19.27 14.00 -26.46
N GLY A 5 -19.03 14.70 -25.34
CA GLY A 5 -19.38 14.19 -24.01
C GLY A 5 -20.85 13.77 -23.87
N ALA A 6 -21.75 14.46 -24.59
CA ALA A 6 -23.18 14.12 -24.66
C ALA A 6 -23.48 12.72 -25.25
N ALA A 7 -22.56 12.14 -26.03
CA ALA A 7 -22.70 10.79 -26.56
C ALA A 7 -22.63 9.71 -25.48
N GLN A 8 -21.81 9.93 -24.44
CA GLN A 8 -21.72 9.00 -23.30
C GLN A 8 -22.96 9.08 -22.42
N SER A 9 -23.56 10.26 -22.29
CA SER A 9 -24.76 10.51 -21.48
C SER A 9 -26.05 10.02 -22.14
N LEU A 10 -26.23 10.25 -23.44
CA LEU A 10 -27.46 9.91 -24.17
C LEU A 10 -27.46 8.47 -24.72
N GLY A 11 -26.29 7.82 -24.76
CA GLY A 11 -26.12 6.38 -24.97
C GLY A 11 -27.11 5.73 -25.94
N ALA A 12 -27.93 4.82 -25.40
CA ALA A 12 -28.85 3.95 -26.15
C ALA A 12 -29.97 4.67 -26.91
N GLY A 13 -30.29 5.92 -26.57
CA GLY A 13 -31.29 6.71 -27.29
C GLY A 13 -30.71 7.57 -28.41
N ALA A 14 -29.39 7.73 -28.50
CA ALA A 14 -28.74 8.55 -29.52
C ALA A 14 -28.20 7.69 -30.69
N ILE A 15 -28.28 8.21 -31.91
CA ILE A 15 -27.54 7.65 -33.04
C ILE A 15 -26.14 8.27 -33.00
N LEU A 16 -25.15 7.45 -32.63
CA LEU A 16 -23.76 7.88 -32.60
C LEU A 16 -23.20 7.89 -34.01
N VAL A 17 -22.46 8.94 -34.33
CA VAL A 17 -21.88 9.14 -35.65
C VAL A 17 -20.45 9.60 -35.49
N ASN A 18 -19.53 8.92 -36.17
CA ASN A 18 -18.15 9.38 -36.35
C ASN A 18 -18.09 10.44 -37.47
N PRO A 19 -17.80 11.72 -37.15
CA PRO A 19 -17.80 12.79 -38.14
C PRO A 19 -16.68 12.67 -39.19
N TRP A 20 -15.66 11.85 -38.94
CA TRP A 20 -14.54 11.62 -39.87
C TRP A 20 -14.83 10.54 -40.90
N ASN A 21 -15.93 9.79 -40.74
CA ASN A 21 -16.33 8.72 -41.65
C ASN A 21 -17.60 9.12 -42.41
N ILE A 22 -17.41 9.74 -43.58
CA ILE A 22 -18.51 10.31 -44.39
C ILE A 22 -19.54 9.23 -44.78
N THR A 23 -19.10 8.00 -45.02
CA THR A 23 -19.98 6.87 -45.37
C THR A 23 -20.89 6.48 -44.19
N GLU A 24 -20.34 6.44 -42.98
CA GLU A 24 -21.09 6.13 -41.77
C GLU A 24 -22.07 7.24 -41.39
N VAL A 25 -21.70 8.50 -41.62
CA VAL A 25 -22.59 9.65 -41.47
C VAL A 25 -23.79 9.53 -42.41
N ALA A 26 -23.56 9.23 -43.69
CA ALA A 26 -24.63 9.06 -44.67
C ALA A 26 -25.56 7.89 -44.31
N ALA A 27 -24.99 6.75 -43.89
CA ALA A 27 -25.75 5.58 -43.43
C ALA A 27 -26.58 5.89 -42.17
N SER A 28 -26.04 6.66 -41.22
CA SER A 28 -26.73 7.06 -40.00
C SER A 28 -27.91 8.00 -40.26
N ILE A 29 -27.77 8.93 -41.22
CA ILE A 29 -28.87 9.80 -41.66
C ILE A 29 -29.95 8.97 -42.35
N ALA A 30 -29.56 8.04 -43.23
CA ALA A 30 -30.50 7.14 -43.89
C ALA A 30 -31.25 6.25 -42.86
N GLN A 31 -30.56 5.76 -41.83
CA GLN A 31 -31.17 5.02 -40.72
C GLN A 31 -32.16 5.90 -39.95
N ALA A 32 -31.80 7.14 -39.62
CA ALA A 32 -32.65 8.06 -38.89
C ALA A 32 -33.95 8.39 -39.64
N LEU A 33 -33.86 8.58 -40.97
CA LEU A 33 -35.01 8.89 -41.83
C LEU A 33 -35.94 7.70 -42.06
N ASN A 34 -35.39 6.49 -42.12
CA ASN A 34 -36.17 5.26 -42.35
C ASN A 34 -36.58 4.54 -41.05
N MET A 35 -36.30 5.14 -39.88
CA MET A 35 -36.65 4.57 -38.58
C MET A 35 -38.18 4.57 -38.36
N SER A 36 -38.72 3.48 -37.81
CA SER A 36 -40.14 3.39 -37.49
C SER A 36 -40.56 4.43 -36.44
N ALA A 37 -41.82 4.83 -36.47
CA ALA A 37 -42.36 5.80 -35.50
C ALA A 37 -42.22 5.31 -34.05
N GLU A 38 -42.43 4.01 -33.81
CA GLU A 38 -42.31 3.39 -32.49
C GLU A 38 -40.88 3.46 -31.93
N GLU A 39 -39.87 3.18 -32.77
CA GLU A 39 -38.48 3.23 -32.35
C GLU A 39 -38.01 4.67 -32.11
N ARG A 40 -38.46 5.62 -32.93
CA ARG A 40 -38.20 7.05 -32.74
C ARG A 40 -38.75 7.55 -31.41
N GLU A 41 -39.98 7.18 -31.08
CA GLU A 41 -40.63 7.58 -29.83
C GLU A 41 -39.90 7.00 -28.62
N LYS A 42 -39.56 5.70 -28.66
CA LYS A 42 -38.83 5.01 -27.58
C LYS A 42 -37.46 5.64 -27.32
N ARG A 43 -36.71 5.96 -28.38
CA ARG A 43 -35.39 6.62 -28.27
C ARG A 43 -35.52 8.05 -27.75
N HIS A 44 -36.54 8.79 -28.21
CA HIS A 44 -36.80 10.15 -27.74
C HIS A 44 -37.15 10.16 -26.25
N GLN A 45 -38.06 9.30 -25.79
CA GLN A 45 -38.45 9.20 -24.38
C GLN A 45 -37.26 8.89 -23.48
N HIS A 46 -36.37 7.98 -23.89
CA HIS A 46 -35.17 7.65 -23.13
C HIS A 46 -34.23 8.86 -22.97
N ASN A 47 -33.94 9.56 -24.06
CA ASN A 47 -33.09 10.76 -24.03
C ASN A 47 -33.75 11.91 -23.25
N PHE A 48 -35.05 12.11 -23.45
CA PHE A 48 -35.81 13.16 -22.79
C PHE A 48 -35.81 12.97 -21.26
N HIS A 49 -36.02 11.73 -20.80
CA HIS A 49 -35.92 11.40 -19.37
C HIS A 49 -34.52 11.67 -18.81
N HIS A 50 -33.46 11.33 -19.56
CA HIS A 50 -32.09 11.57 -19.13
C HIS A 50 -31.77 13.07 -19.01
N VAL A 51 -32.16 13.88 -20.01
CA VAL A 51 -31.91 15.34 -20.02
C VAL A 51 -32.73 16.08 -18.97
N THR A 52 -33.97 15.63 -18.71
CA THR A 52 -34.83 16.26 -17.70
C THR A 52 -34.43 15.90 -16.28
N LYS A 53 -33.89 14.70 -16.06
CA LYS A 53 -33.39 14.28 -14.76
C LYS A 53 -32.01 14.89 -14.48
N HIS A 54 -31.03 14.73 -15.36
CA HIS A 54 -29.67 15.18 -15.14
C HIS A 54 -29.46 16.64 -15.58
N THR A 55 -29.98 17.57 -14.77
CA THR A 55 -29.85 19.01 -15.05
C THR A 55 -28.45 19.53 -14.71
N ALA A 56 -28.07 20.66 -15.31
CA ALA A 56 -26.82 21.35 -14.98
C ALA A 56 -26.76 21.77 -13.50
N GLN A 57 -27.92 22.04 -12.88
CA GLN A 57 -28.02 22.38 -11.47
C GLN A 57 -27.72 21.16 -10.57
N GLU A 58 -28.34 20.01 -10.85
CA GLU A 58 -28.06 18.77 -10.12
C GLU A 58 -26.59 18.35 -10.26
N TRP A 59 -26.01 18.52 -11.45
CA TRP A 59 -24.58 18.27 -11.66
C TRP A 59 -23.71 19.22 -10.83
N ALA A 60 -24.03 20.52 -10.79
CA ALA A 60 -23.27 21.50 -10.02
C ALA A 60 -23.36 21.23 -8.51
N GLU A 61 -24.55 20.87 -8.00
CA GLU A 61 -24.76 20.51 -6.60
C GLU A 61 -23.98 19.25 -6.21
N MET A 62 -24.02 18.21 -7.06
CA MET A 62 -23.27 16.97 -6.86
C MET A 62 -21.75 17.23 -6.90
N PHE A 63 -21.27 18.01 -7.86
CA PHE A 63 -19.86 18.36 -7.99
C PHE A 63 -19.35 19.14 -6.78
N VAL A 64 -20.12 20.14 -6.30
CA VAL A 64 -19.75 20.91 -5.11
C VAL A 64 -19.79 20.04 -3.85
N SER A 65 -20.75 19.12 -3.74
CA SER A 65 -20.80 18.15 -2.64
C SER A 65 -19.57 17.25 -2.62
N GLU A 66 -19.23 16.62 -3.75
CA GLU A 66 -18.04 15.77 -3.85
C GLU A 66 -16.74 16.55 -3.59
N LEU A 67 -16.67 17.81 -4.06
CA LEU A 67 -15.53 18.67 -3.81
C LEU A 67 -15.40 19.01 -2.32
N ASN A 68 -16.52 19.30 -1.63
CA ASN A 68 -16.49 19.52 -0.19
C ASN A 68 -16.13 18.25 0.58
N ASP A 69 -16.68 17.10 0.21
CA ASP A 69 -16.37 15.82 0.85
C ASP A 69 -14.87 15.49 0.72
N THR A 70 -14.30 15.70 -0.47
CA THR A 70 -12.85 15.51 -0.69
C THR A 70 -12.00 16.51 0.07
N VAL A 71 -12.44 17.77 0.20
CA VAL A 71 -11.75 18.79 1.02
C VAL A 71 -11.77 18.44 2.50
N VAL A 72 -12.92 18.02 3.04
CA VAL A 72 -13.06 17.61 4.45
C VAL A 72 -12.22 16.36 4.71
N GLU A 73 -12.24 15.38 3.81
CA GLU A 73 -11.41 14.18 3.90
C GLU A 73 -9.91 14.54 3.83
N ALA A 74 -9.51 15.47 2.96
CA ALA A 74 -8.14 15.96 2.87
C ALA A 74 -7.71 16.74 4.12
N GLN A 75 -8.60 17.54 4.72
CA GLN A 75 -8.34 18.27 5.97
C GLN A 75 -8.18 17.34 7.17
N LEU A 76 -9.06 16.34 7.31
CA LEU A 76 -8.94 15.30 8.34
C LEU A 76 -7.66 14.48 8.17
N ARG A 77 -7.18 14.29 6.93
CA ARG A 77 -5.88 13.67 6.65
C ARG A 77 -4.68 14.59 6.94
N THR A 78 -4.83 15.91 6.76
CA THR A 78 -3.76 16.88 7.04
C THR A 78 -3.60 17.12 8.54
N SER A 79 -4.66 16.96 9.33
CA SER A 79 -4.62 17.02 10.81
C SER A 79 -3.89 15.83 11.47
N LYS A 80 -3.41 14.86 10.69
CA LYS A 80 -2.67 13.67 11.15
C LYS A 80 -1.18 13.73 10.80
N GLU A 81 -0.57 14.91 10.68
CA GLU A 81 0.90 14.99 10.65
C GLU A 81 1.43 14.59 12.04
N PRO A 82 2.26 13.53 12.15
CA PRO A 82 2.77 13.10 13.44
C PRO A 82 3.71 14.16 14.05
N PRO A 83 3.73 14.32 15.37
CA PRO A 83 4.62 15.25 16.05
C PRO A 83 6.09 14.86 15.83
N GLU A 84 6.99 15.82 16.03
CA GLU A 84 8.43 15.54 16.06
C GLU A 84 8.78 14.56 17.19
N LEU A 85 9.79 13.72 16.96
CA LEU A 85 10.25 12.74 17.94
C LEU A 85 10.73 13.45 19.23
N PRO A 86 10.17 13.14 20.42
CA PRO A 86 10.73 13.56 21.69
C PRO A 86 12.06 12.84 21.95
N GLN A 87 13.14 13.39 21.41
CA GLN A 87 14.46 12.76 21.42
C GLN A 87 14.98 12.49 22.84
N ASN A 88 14.67 13.37 23.80
CA ASN A 88 15.10 13.22 25.19
C ASN A 88 14.46 11.98 25.83
N ASP A 89 13.14 11.86 25.71
CA ASP A 89 12.36 10.76 26.28
C ASP A 89 12.75 9.42 25.65
N ALA A 90 12.98 9.40 24.33
CA ALA A 90 13.43 8.21 23.62
C ALA A 90 14.82 7.76 24.10
N VAL A 91 15.76 8.70 24.29
CA VAL A 91 17.10 8.39 24.83
C VAL A 91 17.02 7.94 26.29
N GLU A 92 16.20 8.57 27.13
CA GLU A 92 16.04 8.18 28.53
C GLU A 92 15.49 6.75 28.65
N ARG A 93 14.43 6.43 27.90
CA ARG A 93 13.86 5.08 27.87
C ARG A 93 14.84 4.05 27.29
N TYR A 94 15.62 4.45 26.29
CA TYR A 94 16.70 3.61 25.77
C TYR A 94 17.71 3.27 26.88
N LEU A 95 18.16 4.23 27.69
CA LEU A 95 19.11 3.98 28.77
C LEU A 95 18.57 3.05 29.87
N LEU A 96 17.29 3.20 30.23
CA LEU A 96 16.63 2.40 31.26
C LEU A 96 16.35 0.95 30.83
N SER A 97 16.29 0.69 29.54
CA SER A 97 15.92 -0.60 28.97
C SER A 97 17.06 -1.64 29.03
N GLY A 98 16.68 -2.89 29.27
CA GLY A 98 17.58 -4.04 29.43
C GLY A 98 17.87 -4.79 28.13
N ASN A 99 16.95 -4.78 27.16
CA ASN A 99 17.10 -5.45 25.86
C ASN A 99 16.40 -4.67 24.73
N ARG A 100 17.21 -4.12 23.83
CA ARG A 100 16.81 -3.04 22.93
C ARG A 100 16.85 -3.51 21.49
N LEU A 101 15.81 -3.22 20.73
CA LEU A 101 15.76 -3.49 19.30
C LEU A 101 15.71 -2.18 18.51
N LEU A 102 16.72 -1.97 17.65
CA LEU A 102 16.78 -0.83 16.74
C LEU A 102 16.56 -1.32 15.31
N ILE A 103 15.46 -0.90 14.69
CA ILE A 103 15.13 -1.18 13.29
C ILE A 103 15.39 0.08 12.49
N LEU A 104 16.37 0.03 11.59
CA LEU A 104 16.82 1.18 10.80
C LEU A 104 16.60 0.93 9.31
N GLY A 105 15.88 1.82 8.64
CA GLY A 105 15.79 1.85 7.19
C GLY A 105 17.11 2.30 6.59
N PHE A 106 17.58 1.68 5.52
CA PHE A 106 18.84 2.11 4.88
C PHE A 106 18.64 3.36 4.00
N ASN A 107 17.86 3.22 2.93
CA ASN A 107 17.69 4.24 1.90
C ASN A 107 17.03 5.51 2.44
N SER A 108 17.60 6.68 2.17
CA SER A 108 17.10 7.99 2.60
C SER A 108 16.98 8.15 4.13
N THR A 109 17.66 7.31 4.91
CA THR A 109 17.68 7.36 6.39
C THR A 109 19.10 7.27 6.93
N LEU A 110 19.88 6.26 6.52
CA LEU A 110 21.30 6.13 6.90
C LEU A 110 22.27 6.51 5.78
N THR A 111 21.74 6.75 4.58
CA THR A 111 22.52 7.16 3.41
C THR A 111 22.79 8.66 3.44
N GLU A 112 23.96 9.07 2.96
CA GLU A 112 24.31 10.48 2.77
C GLU A 112 23.23 11.21 1.95
N PRO A 113 22.71 12.36 2.43
CA PRO A 113 21.80 13.18 1.63
C PRO A 113 22.60 13.71 0.44
N VAL A 114 22.25 13.27 -0.75
CA VAL A 114 22.91 13.79 -1.95
C VAL A 114 22.32 15.15 -2.25
N ASP A 115 23.15 16.18 -2.09
CA ASP A 115 22.82 17.55 -2.44
C ASP A 115 22.34 17.64 -3.89
N THR A 116 21.21 18.31 -4.10
CA THR A 116 20.59 18.52 -5.42
C THR A 116 21.37 19.57 -6.24
N SER A 117 22.70 19.65 -6.07
CA SER A 117 23.57 20.60 -6.75
C SER A 117 24.09 20.04 -8.07
N GLY A 118 23.18 19.78 -9.02
CA GLY A 118 23.38 19.88 -10.49
C GLY A 118 24.58 19.20 -11.19
N ASN A 119 25.49 18.53 -10.49
CA ASN A 119 26.73 18.03 -11.07
C ASN A 119 26.55 16.59 -11.57
N ARG A 120 27.01 16.36 -12.81
CA ARG A 120 26.93 15.05 -13.49
C ARG A 120 27.60 13.90 -12.73
N SER A 121 28.47 14.19 -11.76
CA SER A 121 29.15 13.21 -10.90
C SER A 121 28.22 12.54 -9.89
N ASP A 122 27.10 13.17 -9.54
CA ASP A 122 26.28 12.76 -8.39
C ASP A 122 25.32 11.61 -8.74
N GLN A 123 25.04 11.42 -10.04
CA GLN A 123 24.21 10.32 -10.56
C GLN A 123 24.83 8.94 -10.33
N ILE A 124 26.16 8.84 -10.36
CA ILE A 124 26.89 7.57 -10.12
C ILE A 124 27.09 7.32 -8.61
N ARG A 125 27.18 8.39 -7.81
CA ARG A 125 27.31 8.29 -6.35
C ARG A 125 25.99 7.90 -5.69
N GLU A 126 24.85 8.42 -6.15
CA GLU A 126 23.52 7.98 -5.69
C GLU A 126 23.19 6.54 -6.07
N LYS A 127 23.79 6.02 -7.16
CA LYS A 127 23.68 4.61 -7.56
C LYS A 127 24.28 3.65 -6.54
N ASN A 128 25.26 4.10 -5.78
CA ASN A 128 25.90 3.33 -4.73
C ASN A 128 25.67 4.06 -3.41
N PRO A 129 24.47 3.91 -2.80
CA PRO A 129 24.18 4.54 -1.53
C PRO A 129 25.29 4.15 -0.54
N ASN A 130 26.06 5.15 -0.13
CA ASN A 130 27.10 4.98 0.87
C ASN A 130 26.54 5.44 2.21
N LEU A 131 26.98 4.75 3.26
CA LEU A 131 26.69 5.12 4.63
C LEU A 131 27.19 6.54 4.93
N HIS A 132 26.39 7.33 5.64
CA HIS A 132 26.80 8.67 6.07
C HIS A 132 28.12 8.59 6.87
N PRO A 133 29.15 9.39 6.54
CA PRO A 133 30.49 9.22 7.11
C PRO A 133 30.52 9.40 8.63
N GLU A 134 29.74 10.36 9.15
CA GLU A 134 29.62 10.59 10.60
C GLU A 134 28.92 9.44 11.32
N LEU A 135 28.15 8.61 10.63
CA LEU A 135 27.38 7.55 11.25
C LEU A 135 28.22 6.33 11.61
N LYS A 136 29.40 6.18 10.98
CA LYS A 136 30.28 5.01 11.19
C LYS A 136 30.66 4.82 12.65
N GLU A 137 31.19 5.86 13.30
CA GLU A 137 31.62 5.80 14.69
C GLU A 137 30.45 5.51 15.65
N HIS A 138 29.29 6.13 15.41
CA HIS A 138 28.10 5.95 16.22
C HIS A 138 27.52 4.54 16.08
N LEU A 139 27.48 3.98 14.87
CA LEU A 139 27.06 2.60 14.64
C LEU A 139 28.02 1.60 15.27
N THR A 140 29.34 1.84 15.19
CA THR A 140 30.32 0.99 15.88
C THR A 140 30.08 0.99 17.40
N ALA A 141 29.82 2.15 18.00
CA ALA A 141 29.50 2.26 19.42
C ALA A 141 28.22 1.48 19.78
N LEU A 142 27.15 1.64 19.01
CA LEU A 142 25.87 0.94 19.24
C LEU A 142 25.99 -0.58 19.01
N CYS A 143 26.76 -1.03 18.02
CA CYS A 143 27.02 -2.45 17.76
C CYS A 143 27.85 -3.13 18.86
N ASN A 144 28.67 -2.37 19.60
CA ASN A 144 29.46 -2.91 20.70
C ASN A 144 28.61 -3.16 21.97
N ASP A 145 27.42 -2.57 22.06
CA ASP A 145 26.50 -2.80 23.17
C ASP A 145 25.76 -4.15 23.01
N LYS A 146 26.08 -5.11 23.89
CA LYS A 146 25.46 -6.44 23.91
C LYS A 146 23.97 -6.44 24.23
N LYS A 147 23.44 -5.35 24.81
CA LYS A 147 22.01 -5.19 25.08
C LYS A 147 21.23 -4.68 23.88
N THR A 148 21.91 -4.21 22.84
CA THR A 148 21.30 -3.57 21.68
C THR A 148 21.41 -4.48 20.47
N THR A 149 20.27 -4.90 19.93
CA THR A 149 20.17 -5.62 18.66
C THR A 149 19.80 -4.63 17.55
N ILE A 150 20.63 -4.50 16.53
CA ILE A 150 20.41 -3.61 15.39
C ILE A 150 20.01 -4.42 14.16
N VAL A 151 18.92 -4.02 13.52
CA VAL A 151 18.40 -4.59 12.28
C VAL A 151 18.29 -3.50 11.22
N VAL A 152 19.01 -3.67 10.10
CA VAL A 152 18.93 -2.75 8.96
C VAL A 152 17.98 -3.33 7.91
N LEU A 153 16.89 -2.63 7.63
CA LEU A 153 15.92 -2.97 6.59
C LEU A 153 16.22 -2.17 5.32
N SER A 154 16.45 -2.87 4.20
CA SER A 154 16.71 -2.24 2.91
C SER A 154 15.87 -2.87 1.79
N GLY A 155 15.57 -2.07 0.77
CA GLY A 155 15.04 -2.58 -0.50
C GLY A 155 16.16 -2.99 -1.47
N SER A 156 17.40 -2.57 -1.20
CA SER A 156 18.55 -2.77 -2.08
C SER A 156 19.06 -4.21 -2.07
N LYS A 157 19.91 -4.54 -3.05
CA LYS A 157 20.59 -5.84 -3.17
C LYS A 157 21.48 -6.12 -1.96
N SER A 158 21.68 -7.41 -1.67
CA SER A 158 22.59 -7.90 -0.62
C SER A 158 24.00 -7.36 -0.75
N GLU A 159 24.54 -7.30 -1.98
CA GLU A 159 25.89 -6.79 -2.28
C GLU A 159 26.12 -5.35 -1.79
N VAL A 160 25.09 -4.50 -1.88
CA VAL A 160 25.15 -3.09 -1.45
C VAL A 160 25.22 -3.00 0.06
N LEU A 161 24.48 -3.87 0.76
CA LEU A 161 24.50 -3.93 2.21
C LEU A 161 25.82 -4.50 2.72
N ASP A 162 26.34 -5.55 2.08
CA ASP A 162 27.64 -6.12 2.44
C ASP A 162 28.76 -5.09 2.32
N LYS A 163 28.82 -4.35 1.22
CA LYS A 163 29.84 -3.31 1.03
C LYS A 163 29.80 -2.21 2.10
N ASN A 164 28.62 -1.86 2.60
CA ASN A 164 28.44 -0.76 3.56
C ASN A 164 28.56 -1.21 5.02
N PHE A 165 28.16 -2.44 5.33
CA PHE A 165 27.96 -2.90 6.70
C PHE A 165 28.81 -4.11 7.11
N ALA A 166 29.68 -4.63 6.24
CA ALA A 166 30.52 -5.80 6.54
C ALA A 166 31.37 -5.68 7.82
N GLU A 167 31.71 -4.47 8.24
CA GLU A 167 32.58 -4.22 9.41
C GLU A 167 31.85 -4.21 10.75
N TYR A 168 30.51 -4.22 10.77
CA TYR A 168 29.72 -4.06 12.00
C TYR A 168 29.08 -5.37 12.46
N ASP A 169 28.66 -5.43 13.73
CA ASP A 169 27.91 -6.57 14.28
C ASP A 169 26.42 -6.24 14.29
N MET A 170 25.69 -6.65 13.23
CA MET A 170 24.27 -6.32 13.08
C MET A 170 23.54 -7.31 12.16
N TRP A 171 22.21 -7.22 12.15
CA TRP A 171 21.34 -7.96 11.24
C TRP A 171 21.03 -7.12 10.00
N LEU A 172 21.19 -7.70 8.82
CA LEU A 172 20.97 -7.07 7.53
C LEU A 172 19.81 -7.78 6.81
N ALA A 173 18.80 -7.02 6.41
CA ALA A 173 17.67 -7.50 5.65
C ALA A 173 17.65 -6.84 4.26
N ALA A 174 17.97 -7.60 3.22
CA ALA A 174 18.01 -7.14 1.83
C ALA A 174 16.71 -7.46 1.08
N GLU A 175 16.47 -6.74 -0.03
CA GLU A 175 15.30 -6.90 -0.90
C GLU A 175 13.97 -6.99 -0.14
N ASN A 176 13.71 -6.01 0.74
CA ASN A 176 12.51 -5.94 1.58
C ASN A 176 12.37 -7.08 2.59
N GLY A 177 13.49 -7.69 2.98
CA GLY A 177 13.56 -8.75 3.99
C GLY A 177 13.40 -10.17 3.43
N MET A 178 13.61 -10.34 2.12
CA MET A 178 13.71 -11.64 1.45
C MET A 178 15.03 -12.37 1.74
N PHE A 179 16.08 -11.60 1.99
CA PHE A 179 17.37 -12.13 2.41
C PHE A 179 17.70 -11.53 3.76
N LEU A 180 18.02 -12.39 4.71
CA LEU A 180 18.47 -12.02 6.03
C LEU A 180 19.90 -12.50 6.21
N ARG A 181 20.71 -11.72 6.89
CA ARG A 181 22.07 -12.10 7.24
C ARG A 181 22.43 -11.49 8.58
N HIS A 182 23.06 -12.28 9.43
CA HIS A 182 23.89 -11.73 10.49
C HIS A 182 25.27 -11.42 9.90
N THR A 183 25.90 -10.28 10.19
CA THR A 183 27.17 -9.89 9.54
C THR A 183 28.28 -10.94 9.66
N LYS A 184 28.26 -11.76 10.72
CA LYS A 184 29.19 -12.89 10.92
C LYS A 184 28.82 -14.21 10.24
N GLY A 185 27.62 -14.30 9.65
CA GLY A 185 27.09 -15.50 8.99
C GLY A 185 26.92 -15.31 7.48
N ASP A 186 26.29 -16.30 6.85
CA ASP A 186 25.94 -16.27 5.43
C ASP A 186 24.53 -15.71 5.20
N TRP A 187 24.27 -15.25 3.97
CA TRP A 187 22.93 -14.86 3.57
C TRP A 187 21.98 -16.04 3.59
N MET A 188 20.89 -15.90 4.33
CA MET A 188 19.80 -16.87 4.38
C MET A 188 18.56 -16.30 3.69
N THR A 189 17.90 -17.15 2.92
CA THR A 189 16.69 -16.77 2.22
C THR A 189 15.49 -17.06 3.11
N THR A 190 14.68 -16.05 3.41
CA THR A 190 13.47 -16.15 4.25
C THR A 190 12.20 -16.47 3.44
N MET A 191 12.40 -17.00 2.23
CA MET A 191 11.39 -17.21 1.19
C MET A 191 10.17 -18.02 1.64
N PRO A 192 8.95 -17.64 1.18
CA PRO A 192 7.84 -18.56 1.04
C PRO A 192 8.16 -19.58 -0.08
N GLU A 193 7.91 -20.87 0.16
CA GLU A 193 8.37 -22.01 -0.68
C GLU A 193 7.89 -22.03 -2.15
N HIS A 194 7.04 -21.10 -2.60
CA HIS A 194 6.41 -21.09 -3.93
C HIS A 194 6.31 -19.70 -4.57
N LEU A 195 7.45 -19.03 -4.77
CA LEU A 195 7.46 -17.77 -5.51
C LEU A 195 7.43 -18.02 -7.03
N ASN A 196 6.34 -17.65 -7.71
CA ASN A 196 6.33 -17.62 -9.18
C ASN A 196 7.03 -16.33 -9.65
N MET A 197 8.08 -16.46 -10.48
CA MET A 197 8.87 -15.36 -11.05
C MET A 197 8.75 -15.25 -12.58
N GLU A 198 7.84 -16.00 -13.21
CA GLU A 198 7.60 -15.96 -14.66
C GLU A 198 7.17 -14.57 -15.17
N TRP A 199 6.65 -13.71 -14.28
CA TRP A 199 6.29 -12.34 -14.59
C TRP A 199 7.49 -11.44 -14.87
N VAL A 200 8.69 -11.76 -14.38
CA VAL A 200 9.88 -10.91 -14.47
C VAL A 200 10.25 -10.64 -15.93
N ASP A 201 10.28 -11.67 -16.77
CA ASP A 201 10.66 -11.52 -18.18
C ASP A 201 9.66 -10.66 -18.95
N SER A 202 8.37 -10.84 -18.66
CA SER A 202 7.31 -10.01 -19.25
C SER A 202 7.42 -8.55 -18.80
N LEU A 203 7.75 -8.30 -17.52
CA LEU A 203 7.93 -6.96 -16.99
C LEU A 203 9.18 -6.27 -17.50
N LYS A 204 10.26 -7.03 -17.71
CA LYS A 204 11.52 -6.52 -18.23
C LYS A 204 11.31 -5.81 -19.57
N HIS A 205 10.54 -6.40 -20.48
CA HIS A 205 10.23 -5.77 -21.77
C HIS A 205 9.44 -4.46 -21.63
N VAL A 206 8.51 -4.39 -20.68
CA VAL A 206 7.76 -3.15 -20.39
C VAL A 206 8.71 -2.09 -19.83
N PHE A 207 9.57 -2.44 -18.89
CA PHE A 207 10.51 -1.52 -18.26
C PHE A 207 11.55 -1.02 -19.26
N GLU A 208 12.07 -1.89 -20.12
CA GLU A 208 12.97 -1.52 -21.23
C GLU A 208 12.30 -0.49 -22.15
N TYR A 209 11.07 -0.76 -22.58
CA TYR A 209 10.29 0.13 -23.44
C TYR A 209 10.10 1.54 -22.84
N PHE A 210 9.75 1.64 -21.56
CA PHE A 210 9.58 2.95 -20.91
C PHE A 210 10.90 3.63 -20.60
N THR A 211 11.98 2.85 -20.38
CA THR A 211 13.32 3.37 -20.16
C THR A 211 13.91 4.01 -21.41
N GLU A 212 13.77 3.37 -22.57
CA GLU A 212 14.24 3.93 -23.86
C GLU A 212 13.56 5.26 -24.22
N ARG A 213 12.30 5.41 -23.81
CA ARG A 213 11.48 6.60 -24.12
C ARG A 213 11.62 7.73 -23.11
N THR A 214 12.20 7.45 -21.96
CA THR A 214 12.29 8.40 -20.86
C THR A 214 13.76 8.67 -20.59
N PRO A 215 14.33 9.73 -21.20
CA PRO A 215 15.74 10.07 -21.01
C PRO A 215 16.08 10.20 -19.53
N ARG A 216 17.24 9.64 -19.13
CA ARG A 216 17.73 9.62 -17.75
C ARG A 216 16.89 8.83 -16.75
N SER A 217 15.94 8.03 -17.23
CA SER A 217 15.37 6.95 -16.43
C SER A 217 16.25 5.70 -16.54
N GLU A 218 16.12 4.82 -15.57
CA GLU A 218 16.83 3.55 -15.51
C GLU A 218 15.94 2.52 -14.84
N PHE A 219 16.11 1.25 -15.21
CA PHE A 219 15.57 0.16 -14.42
C PHE A 219 16.67 -0.72 -13.85
N GLU A 220 16.42 -1.23 -12.66
CA GLU A 220 17.26 -2.16 -11.94
C GLU A 220 16.52 -3.48 -11.79
N ILE A 221 17.13 -4.57 -12.28
CA ILE A 221 16.67 -5.92 -12.00
C ILE A 221 17.34 -6.39 -10.71
N ARG A 222 16.53 -6.76 -9.72
CA ARG A 222 16.96 -7.42 -8.47
C ARG A 222 16.55 -8.89 -8.49
N THR A 223 16.91 -9.63 -7.45
CA THR A 223 16.65 -11.08 -7.39
C THR A 223 15.16 -11.38 -7.28
N THR A 224 14.43 -10.54 -6.55
CA THR A 224 13.00 -10.71 -6.23
C THR A 224 12.13 -9.54 -6.67
N SER A 225 12.71 -8.45 -7.18
CA SER A 225 11.97 -7.23 -7.53
C SER A 225 12.56 -6.53 -8.76
N LEU A 226 11.74 -5.73 -9.42
CA LEU A 226 12.14 -4.86 -10.53
C LEU A 226 11.81 -3.42 -10.15
N VAL A 227 12.78 -2.52 -10.27
CA VAL A 227 12.60 -1.11 -9.92
C VAL A 227 12.91 -0.22 -11.12
N TRP A 228 11.99 0.66 -11.47
CA TRP A 228 12.20 1.71 -12.45
C TRP A 228 12.34 3.04 -11.73
N ASN A 229 13.48 3.70 -11.91
CA ASN A 229 13.82 4.98 -11.31
C ASN A 229 13.83 6.05 -12.40
N TYR A 230 13.07 7.12 -12.16
CA TYR A 230 13.01 8.28 -13.05
C TYR A 230 13.40 9.56 -12.30
N LYS A 231 14.22 9.43 -11.24
CA LYS A 231 14.63 10.55 -10.37
C LYS A 231 15.28 11.70 -11.14
N TYR A 232 16.07 11.39 -12.17
CA TYR A 232 16.80 12.36 -13.01
C TYR A 232 16.13 12.69 -14.33
N ALA A 233 15.00 12.02 -14.64
CA ALA A 233 14.16 12.43 -15.74
C ALA A 233 13.47 13.75 -15.40
N ASP A 234 12.92 14.40 -16.41
CA ASP A 234 12.02 15.52 -16.17
C ASP A 234 10.86 15.08 -15.26
N VAL A 235 10.49 15.91 -14.28
CA VAL A 235 9.58 15.51 -13.20
C VAL A 235 8.16 15.30 -13.72
N GLU A 236 7.69 16.18 -14.60
CA GLU A 236 6.33 16.11 -15.14
C GLU A 236 6.24 14.99 -16.18
N PHE A 237 7.21 14.93 -17.08
CA PHE A 237 7.29 13.87 -18.09
C PHE A 237 7.47 12.49 -17.46
N GLY A 238 8.39 12.35 -16.51
CA GLY A 238 8.63 11.11 -15.78
C GLY A 238 7.40 10.63 -15.03
N ARG A 239 6.62 11.55 -14.43
CA ARG A 239 5.35 11.21 -13.77
C ARG A 239 4.28 10.74 -14.77
N LEU A 240 4.19 11.37 -15.94
CA LEU A 240 3.28 10.94 -17.01
C LEU A 240 3.65 9.53 -17.49
N GLN A 241 4.93 9.31 -17.78
CA GLN A 241 5.47 8.01 -18.19
C GLN A 241 5.26 6.93 -17.11
N ALA A 242 5.43 7.26 -15.84
CA ALA A 242 5.12 6.35 -14.73
C ALA A 242 3.66 5.93 -14.72
N ARG A 243 2.73 6.88 -14.92
CA ARG A 243 1.29 6.60 -14.96
C ARG A 243 0.94 5.69 -16.14
N ASP A 244 1.46 5.99 -17.31
CA ASP A 244 1.20 5.22 -18.52
C ASP A 244 1.82 3.82 -18.42
N MET A 245 2.99 3.69 -17.78
CA MET A 245 3.59 2.40 -17.45
C MET A 245 2.70 1.60 -16.49
N LEU A 246 2.23 2.20 -15.39
CA LEU A 246 1.33 1.52 -14.45
C LEU A 246 0.07 1.00 -15.13
N GLN A 247 -0.52 1.78 -16.04
CA GLN A 247 -1.66 1.35 -16.83
C GLN A 247 -1.32 0.16 -17.74
N HIS A 248 -0.16 0.20 -18.42
CA HIS A 248 0.30 -0.90 -19.26
C HIS A 248 0.54 -2.18 -18.43
N LEU A 249 1.17 -2.03 -17.26
CA LEU A 249 1.35 -3.13 -16.33
C LEU A 249 -0.02 -3.76 -15.98
N TRP A 250 -0.96 -2.98 -15.44
CA TRP A 250 -2.27 -3.48 -15.00
C TRP A 250 -3.11 -4.13 -16.09
N THR A 251 -3.02 -3.63 -17.33
CA THR A 251 -3.78 -4.18 -18.47
C THR A 251 -3.11 -5.38 -19.13
N GLY A 252 -1.82 -5.59 -18.91
CA GLY A 252 -1.05 -6.65 -19.54
C GLY A 252 -0.56 -7.70 -18.54
N PRO A 253 0.76 -7.80 -18.31
CA PRO A 253 1.41 -8.96 -17.72
C PRO A 253 1.09 -9.21 -16.24
N ILE A 254 0.65 -8.18 -15.49
CA ILE A 254 0.40 -8.33 -14.05
C ILE A 254 -1.08 -8.53 -13.70
N SER A 255 -1.97 -8.47 -14.68
CA SER A 255 -3.42 -8.66 -14.47
C SER A 255 -3.76 -10.02 -13.83
N ASN A 256 -3.00 -11.06 -14.14
CA ASN A 256 -3.18 -12.42 -13.63
C ASN A 256 -2.00 -12.91 -12.77
N ALA A 257 -0.98 -12.08 -12.54
CA ALA A 257 0.20 -12.45 -11.77
C ALA A 257 0.05 -12.05 -10.29
N SER A 258 0.60 -12.86 -9.38
CA SER A 258 0.63 -12.57 -7.94
C SER A 258 1.73 -11.57 -7.59
N VAL A 259 1.66 -10.39 -8.20
CA VAL A 259 2.62 -9.30 -7.98
C VAL A 259 1.94 -8.07 -7.42
N ASP A 260 2.72 -7.29 -6.70
CA ASP A 260 2.34 -6.04 -6.11
C ASP A 260 3.20 -4.90 -6.65
N VAL A 261 2.55 -3.78 -6.95
CA VAL A 261 3.22 -2.58 -7.48
C VAL A 261 3.29 -1.52 -6.40
N VAL A 262 4.50 -1.08 -6.08
CA VAL A 262 4.78 -0.03 -5.11
C VAL A 262 5.21 1.22 -5.86
N GLN A 263 4.37 2.25 -5.81
CA GLN A 263 4.68 3.54 -6.38
C GLN A 263 5.42 4.42 -5.36
N GLY A 264 6.69 4.73 -5.67
CA GLY A 264 7.48 5.72 -4.95
C GLY A 264 7.26 7.13 -5.48
N SER A 265 7.96 8.11 -4.90
CA SER A 265 7.88 9.52 -5.32
C SER A 265 8.45 9.77 -6.72
N ARG A 266 9.54 9.07 -7.05
CA ARG A 266 10.21 9.10 -8.37
C ARG A 266 10.68 7.71 -8.84
N SER A 267 9.96 6.69 -8.40
CA SER A 267 10.28 5.30 -8.71
C SER A 267 9.01 4.44 -8.75
N VAL A 268 9.08 3.31 -9.44
CA VAL A 268 8.06 2.27 -9.45
C VAL A 268 8.75 0.94 -9.21
N GLU A 269 8.37 0.24 -8.16
CA GLU A 269 8.88 -1.09 -7.83
C GLU A 269 7.78 -2.12 -8.03
N VAL A 270 8.12 -3.24 -8.66
CA VAL A 270 7.24 -4.41 -8.76
C VAL A 270 7.90 -5.57 -8.04
N ARG A 271 7.14 -6.19 -7.15
CA ARG A 271 7.59 -7.29 -6.28
C ARG A 271 6.47 -8.31 -6.10
N PRO A 272 6.75 -9.54 -5.67
CA PRO A 272 5.71 -10.53 -5.38
C PRO A 272 4.77 -10.07 -4.26
N VAL A 273 3.51 -10.51 -4.32
CA VAL A 273 2.54 -10.26 -3.24
C VAL A 273 3.02 -10.90 -1.94
N GLY A 274 2.90 -10.17 -0.83
CA GLY A 274 3.28 -10.64 0.51
C GLY A 274 4.75 -10.39 0.86
N VAL A 275 5.54 -9.81 -0.04
CA VAL A 275 6.91 -9.36 0.22
C VAL A 275 6.88 -7.88 0.63
N THR A 276 6.72 -7.63 1.92
CA THR A 276 6.80 -6.29 2.52
C THR A 276 7.77 -6.28 3.68
N LYS A 277 8.29 -5.08 4.01
CA LYS A 277 9.22 -4.94 5.14
C LYS A 277 8.58 -5.34 6.46
N GLY A 278 7.31 -5.01 6.70
CA GLY A 278 6.59 -5.43 7.90
C GLY A 278 6.38 -6.94 7.98
N ALA A 279 5.98 -7.60 6.88
CA ALA A 279 5.85 -9.05 6.84
C ALA A 279 7.19 -9.79 7.06
N ALA A 280 8.31 -9.15 6.74
CA ALA A 280 9.63 -9.71 7.01
C ALA A 280 10.02 -9.62 8.49
N ILE A 281 9.55 -8.62 9.25
CA ILE A 281 9.91 -8.44 10.67
C ILE A 281 9.60 -9.68 11.48
N ASP A 282 8.42 -10.27 11.34
CA ASP A 282 8.02 -11.46 12.09
C ASP A 282 9.02 -12.61 11.91
N ARG A 283 9.48 -12.83 10.66
CA ARG A 283 10.48 -13.85 10.33
C ARG A 283 11.86 -13.48 10.87
N ILE A 284 12.25 -12.22 10.76
CA ILE A 284 13.54 -11.71 11.24
C ILE A 284 13.63 -11.85 12.76
N LEU A 285 12.58 -11.47 13.50
CA LEU A 285 12.51 -11.64 14.94
C LEU A 285 12.60 -13.11 15.33
N GLY A 286 11.85 -14.00 14.66
CA GLY A 286 11.93 -15.44 14.91
C GLY A 286 13.36 -15.99 14.77
N GLU A 287 14.10 -15.52 13.77
CA GLU A 287 15.47 -15.96 13.51
C GLU A 287 16.50 -15.35 14.49
N ILE A 288 16.31 -14.09 14.89
CA ILE A 288 17.13 -13.43 15.91
C ILE A 288 17.00 -14.18 17.25
N VAL A 289 15.77 -14.50 17.65
CA VAL A 289 15.50 -15.22 18.90
C VAL A 289 16.16 -16.60 18.89
N HIS A 290 16.11 -17.30 17.74
CA HIS A 290 16.70 -18.62 17.60
C HIS A 290 18.24 -18.60 17.64
N ASN A 291 18.88 -17.65 16.95
CA ASN A 291 20.35 -17.58 16.89
C ASN A 291 20.98 -16.96 18.14
N THR A 292 20.33 -15.97 18.75
CA THR A 292 20.88 -15.28 19.92
C THR A 292 20.52 -15.96 21.24
N SER A 293 19.61 -16.95 21.24
CA SER A 293 19.14 -17.65 22.45
C SER A 293 18.77 -16.66 23.56
N MET A 294 18.01 -15.63 23.18
CA MET A 294 17.66 -14.50 24.04
C MET A 294 16.98 -15.00 25.32
N THR A 295 17.57 -14.67 26.48
CA THR A 295 17.03 -15.01 27.80
C THR A 295 16.14 -13.91 28.37
N THR A 296 16.28 -12.68 27.88
CA THR A 296 15.50 -11.51 28.28
C THR A 296 14.58 -11.06 27.15
N PRO A 297 13.29 -10.76 27.42
CA PRO A 297 12.40 -10.20 26.40
C PRO A 297 12.85 -8.80 26.00
N ILE A 298 12.48 -8.35 24.79
CA ILE A 298 12.76 -7.01 24.29
C ILE A 298 11.79 -6.04 24.98
N ASP A 299 12.34 -5.00 25.62
CA ASP A 299 11.59 -4.00 26.40
C ASP A 299 11.62 -2.59 25.79
N TYR A 300 12.40 -2.39 24.73
CA TYR A 300 12.48 -1.15 23.94
C TYR A 300 12.59 -1.46 22.44
N VAL A 301 11.76 -0.78 21.63
CA VAL A 301 11.80 -0.89 20.17
C VAL A 301 11.81 0.50 19.55
N LEU A 302 12.83 0.78 18.74
CA LEU A 302 12.90 1.98 17.91
C LEU A 302 12.88 1.56 16.44
N CYS A 303 11.93 2.09 15.67
CA CYS A 303 11.87 1.92 14.22
C CYS A 303 12.02 3.27 13.54
N VAL A 304 13.12 3.48 12.79
CA VAL A 304 13.38 4.70 12.04
C VAL A 304 13.58 4.35 10.57
N GLY A 305 12.89 5.01 9.66
CA GLY A 305 13.08 4.76 8.24
C GLY A 305 12.35 5.70 7.32
N HIS A 306 12.72 5.69 6.04
CA HIS A 306 11.95 6.24 4.95
C HIS A 306 11.28 5.09 4.20
N PHE A 307 10.11 4.67 4.68
CA PHE A 307 9.37 3.57 4.07
C PHE A 307 8.30 4.08 3.10
N LEU A 308 8.08 3.32 2.01
CA LEU A 308 7.01 3.57 1.06
C LEU A 308 5.68 3.17 1.69
N GLY A 309 4.56 3.69 1.19
CA GLY A 309 3.24 3.49 1.83
C GLY A 309 2.86 2.02 2.05
N LYS A 310 3.35 1.10 1.21
CA LYS A 310 3.13 -0.36 1.36
C LYS A 310 4.11 -1.06 2.30
N ASP A 311 5.15 -0.37 2.73
CA ASP A 311 6.15 -0.83 3.69
C ASP A 311 5.98 -0.15 5.06
N GLU A 312 4.97 0.70 5.23
CA GLU A 312 4.62 1.34 6.50
C GLU A 312 3.92 0.38 7.48
N ASP A 313 3.66 -0.86 7.04
CA ASP A 313 3.21 -1.97 7.88
C ASP A 313 4.21 -2.25 9.03
N VAL A 314 5.50 -1.97 8.80
CA VAL A 314 6.58 -1.97 9.81
C VAL A 314 6.28 -1.09 11.03
N TYR A 315 5.62 0.06 10.83
CA TYR A 315 5.35 1.02 11.92
C TYR A 315 4.14 0.60 12.75
N THR A 316 3.19 -0.11 12.16
CA THR A 316 2.02 -0.62 12.86
C THR A 316 2.26 -1.98 13.50
N PHE A 317 3.31 -2.70 13.09
CA PHE A 317 3.58 -4.08 13.52
C PHE A 317 3.76 -4.21 15.04
N PHE A 318 4.47 -3.28 15.68
CA PHE A 318 4.73 -3.30 17.12
C PHE A 318 3.77 -2.41 17.92
N GLU A 319 2.76 -1.83 17.27
CA GLU A 319 1.74 -1.12 18.03
C GLU A 319 0.91 -2.13 18.81
N PRO A 320 0.83 -2.02 20.15
CA PRO A 320 -0.14 -2.82 20.88
C PRO A 320 -1.52 -2.45 20.34
N GLU A 321 -2.34 -3.45 19.99
CA GLU A 321 -3.74 -3.24 19.62
C GLU A 321 -4.40 -2.42 20.72
N LEU A 322 -4.54 -1.11 20.52
CA LEU A 322 -5.35 -0.27 21.37
C LEU A 322 -6.77 -0.85 21.29
N PRO A 323 -7.46 -1.06 22.43
CA PRO A 323 -8.88 -1.37 22.41
C PRO A 323 -9.54 -0.35 21.50
N SER A 324 -10.21 -0.83 20.46
CA SER A 324 -10.88 0.01 19.50
C SER A 324 -12.00 0.77 20.21
N ASP A 325 -11.71 2.00 20.63
CA ASP A 325 -12.73 2.99 20.98
C ASP A 325 -13.38 3.48 19.69
N VAL A 326 -14.10 2.57 19.04
CA VAL A 326 -15.20 2.87 18.13
C VAL A 326 -16.42 2.13 18.65
N ASN A 327 -16.75 2.37 19.92
CA ASN A 327 -18.15 2.48 20.28
C ASN A 327 -18.70 3.62 19.43
N MET A 328 -19.35 3.28 18.32
CA MET A 328 -20.26 4.17 17.64
C MET A 328 -21.26 4.69 18.67
N ALA A 329 -20.95 5.86 19.24
CA ALA A 329 -21.94 6.67 19.90
C ALA A 329 -23.01 6.94 18.85
N LYS A 330 -24.13 6.22 18.97
CA LYS A 330 -25.37 6.52 18.26
C LYS A 330 -25.71 7.98 18.58
N CYS A 331 -25.32 8.89 17.70
CA CYS A 331 -25.84 10.24 17.69
C CYS A 331 -27.35 10.11 17.51
N LYS A 332 -28.09 10.39 18.59
CA LYS A 332 -29.52 10.65 18.54
C LYS A 332 -29.74 11.82 17.56
N PRO A 333 -30.71 11.75 16.64
CA PRO A 333 -31.00 12.85 15.76
C PRO A 333 -31.48 14.04 16.59
N ILE A 334 -30.80 15.17 16.43
CA ILE A 334 -31.19 16.48 16.98
C ILE A 334 -32.31 17.03 16.08
N ASP A 335 -33.38 17.49 16.73
CA ASP A 335 -34.56 18.09 16.15
C ASP A 335 -34.24 19.23 15.17
N ALA A 336 -34.87 19.19 13.99
CA ALA A 336 -34.92 20.32 13.06
C ALA A 336 -35.82 21.45 13.63
N PRO A 337 -35.52 22.74 13.38
CA PRO A 337 -36.32 23.84 13.90
C PRO A 337 -37.66 23.92 13.16
N LYS A 338 -38.77 23.93 13.91
CA LYS A 338 -40.12 24.21 13.41
C LYS A 338 -40.31 25.71 13.21
N LEU A 339 -40.70 26.14 12.00
CA LEU A 339 -41.35 27.43 11.75
C LEU A 339 -42.85 27.35 12.14
N PRO A 340 -43.46 28.44 12.62
CA PRO A 340 -44.77 28.38 13.26
C PRO A 340 -45.95 28.41 12.26
N THR A 341 -46.84 27.45 12.49
CA THR A 341 -48.30 27.39 12.26
C THR A 341 -49.02 28.58 11.60
N GLU A 342 -49.79 28.28 10.55
CA GLU A 342 -51.17 28.78 10.40
C GLU A 342 -52.17 27.63 10.22
N LYS A 343 -53.35 27.84 10.82
CA LYS A 343 -54.40 26.87 11.12
C LYS A 343 -55.40 26.75 9.96
N LYS A 344 -55.88 25.52 9.66
CA LYS A 344 -57.30 25.27 9.32
C LYS A 344 -57.69 23.81 9.57
N ALA A 345 -58.90 23.64 10.08
CA ALA A 345 -59.47 22.44 10.73
C ALA A 345 -60.06 21.41 9.72
N PRO A 346 -60.49 20.22 10.17
CA PRO A 346 -60.54 18.98 9.36
C PRO A 346 -61.93 18.66 8.80
N SER A 347 -61.97 17.78 7.78
CA SER A 347 -63.19 17.07 7.38
C SER A 347 -62.92 15.60 7.01
N LYS A 348 -63.93 14.78 7.31
CA LYS A 348 -63.97 13.32 7.51
C LYS A 348 -63.91 12.47 6.23
N LEU A 349 -63.56 11.18 6.42
CA LEU A 349 -63.63 10.02 5.51
C LEU A 349 -65.06 9.76 4.95
N PRO A 350 -65.24 8.86 3.94
CA PRO A 350 -65.35 7.42 4.22
C PRO A 350 -64.64 6.48 3.21
N ALA A 351 -64.50 5.22 3.65
CA ALA A 351 -63.87 4.09 2.99
C ALA A 351 -64.73 3.41 1.92
N THR A 352 -64.09 2.66 0.99
CA THR A 352 -64.68 1.47 0.37
C THR A 352 -63.64 0.38 0.10
N LYS A 353 -64.06 -0.85 0.40
CA LYS A 353 -63.36 -2.16 0.35
C LYS A 353 -63.29 -2.72 -1.08
N SER A 354 -62.27 -3.56 -1.36
CA SER A 354 -62.45 -4.95 -1.86
C SER A 354 -61.11 -5.63 -2.18
N GLY A 355 -60.81 -6.75 -1.50
CA GLY A 355 -59.92 -7.82 -2.03
C GLY A 355 -60.69 -8.73 -3.00
N PRO A 356 -60.22 -9.94 -3.41
CA PRO A 356 -59.34 -10.84 -2.64
C PRO A 356 -58.27 -11.69 -3.40
N LYS A 357 -57.30 -12.17 -2.61
CA LYS A 357 -56.66 -13.52 -2.49
C LYS A 357 -56.51 -14.48 -3.69
N SER A 358 -55.27 -14.97 -3.86
CA SER A 358 -54.86 -16.39 -4.08
C SER A 358 -53.41 -16.56 -3.56
N SER A 359 -53.06 -17.27 -2.50
CA SER A 359 -53.09 -18.72 -2.16
C SER A 359 -51.99 -19.57 -2.82
N GLN A 360 -51.15 -20.17 -1.94
CA GLN A 360 -50.39 -21.44 -2.09
C GLN A 360 -49.11 -21.38 -2.97
N THR A 361 -47.97 -22.06 -2.72
CA THR A 361 -47.55 -23.09 -1.75
C THR A 361 -46.02 -23.24 -1.82
N LYS A 362 -45.41 -23.79 -0.77
CA LYS A 362 -43.97 -24.06 -0.60
C LYS A 362 -43.54 -25.44 -1.14
N THR A 363 -42.23 -25.54 -1.47
CA THR A 363 -41.28 -26.70 -1.45
C THR A 363 -41.38 -27.81 -2.52
N PRO A 364 -40.32 -28.64 -2.77
CA PRO A 364 -38.90 -28.62 -2.32
C PRO A 364 -37.81 -28.90 -3.41
N LYS A 365 -36.52 -28.76 -3.04
CA LYS A 365 -35.31 -29.26 -3.73
C LYS A 365 -35.14 -30.79 -3.57
N PRO A 366 -34.51 -31.49 -4.52
CA PRO A 366 -33.93 -32.81 -4.27
C PRO A 366 -32.39 -32.81 -4.23
N SER A 367 -31.84 -33.52 -3.27
CA SER A 367 -30.49 -34.11 -3.25
C SER A 367 -30.53 -35.52 -3.87
N PRO A 368 -29.38 -36.07 -4.30
CA PRO A 368 -29.09 -37.45 -3.93
C PRO A 368 -27.63 -37.67 -3.47
N ALA A 369 -27.49 -38.65 -2.58
CA ALA A 369 -26.25 -39.35 -2.21
C ALA A 369 -26.43 -40.85 -2.58
N PRO A 370 -25.53 -41.77 -2.19
CA PRO A 370 -24.13 -41.97 -2.61
C PRO A 370 -23.96 -43.37 -3.27
N ASP A 371 -22.83 -43.66 -3.92
CA ASP A 371 -22.48 -45.07 -4.22
C ASP A 371 -20.99 -45.41 -4.12
N LYS A 372 -20.75 -46.65 -3.70
CA LYS A 372 -19.49 -47.23 -3.20
C LYS A 372 -18.65 -47.92 -4.29
N ARG A 373 -17.33 -47.74 -4.13
CA ARG A 373 -16.19 -48.69 -4.26
C ARG A 373 -16.08 -49.65 -5.47
N THR A 374 -14.97 -49.50 -6.20
CA THR A 374 -13.81 -50.42 -6.39
C THR A 374 -12.73 -49.60 -7.13
N GLY A 375 -11.42 -49.64 -6.95
CA GLY A 375 -10.48 -50.53 -6.28
C GLY A 375 -9.34 -50.86 -7.25
N ASN A 376 -8.25 -50.08 -7.30
CA ASN A 376 -6.89 -50.63 -7.43
C ASN A 376 -5.75 -49.62 -7.23
N ASN A 377 -4.70 -50.14 -6.60
CA ASN A 377 -3.48 -49.51 -6.11
C ASN A 377 -2.51 -49.04 -7.22
N HIS A 378 -1.76 -47.96 -6.94
CA HIS A 378 -0.28 -48.01 -6.90
C HIS A 378 0.33 -46.77 -6.21
N SER A 379 0.93 -47.03 -5.04
CA SER A 379 2.19 -46.49 -4.48
C SER A 379 2.59 -45.01 -4.64
N GLY A 380 2.54 -44.28 -3.51
CA GLY A 380 3.76 -43.92 -2.74
C GLY A 380 4.45 -42.58 -3.03
N GLY A 381 4.26 -41.60 -2.15
CA GLY A 381 5.09 -40.38 -2.08
C GLY A 381 4.48 -39.30 -1.17
N SER A 382 4.79 -39.38 0.13
CA SER A 382 4.23 -38.52 1.20
C SER A 382 4.61 -37.05 1.05
N SER A 383 3.65 -36.18 0.71
CA SER A 383 3.75 -34.72 0.92
C SER A 383 3.19 -34.39 2.30
N ARG A 384 4.09 -34.10 3.25
CA ARG A 384 3.74 -33.53 4.56
C ARG A 384 3.27 -32.09 4.35
N ARG A 385 1.95 -31.90 4.26
CA ARG A 385 1.29 -30.60 4.38
C ARG A 385 1.58 -30.07 5.79
N ALA A 386 2.26 -28.92 5.90
CA ALA A 386 2.46 -28.27 7.19
C ALA A 386 1.10 -27.92 7.81
N SER A 387 0.89 -28.32 9.06
CA SER A 387 -0.34 -28.11 9.81
C SER A 387 -0.48 -26.63 10.21
N PRO A 388 -1.70 -26.06 10.20
CA PRO A 388 -1.97 -24.67 10.60
C PRO A 388 -1.61 -24.35 12.06
N GLU A 389 -1.30 -25.37 12.87
CA GLU A 389 -0.76 -25.21 14.23
C GLU A 389 0.70 -24.72 14.23
N LYS A 390 1.54 -25.12 13.26
CA LYS A 390 2.95 -24.69 13.22
C LYS A 390 3.13 -23.22 12.84
N VAL A 391 2.21 -22.67 12.05
CA VAL A 391 2.19 -21.23 11.71
C VAL A 391 1.73 -20.43 12.92
N LYS A 392 0.70 -20.89 13.63
CA LYS A 392 0.24 -20.28 14.89
C LYS A 392 1.25 -20.39 16.03
N GLU A 393 2.08 -21.43 16.07
CA GLU A 393 3.18 -21.56 17.03
C GLU A 393 4.31 -20.57 16.75
N LYS A 394 4.64 -20.33 15.46
CA LYS A 394 5.62 -19.29 15.08
C LYS A 394 5.13 -17.88 15.41
N GLU A 395 3.87 -17.57 15.10
CA GLU A 395 3.23 -16.31 15.48
C GLU A 395 3.22 -16.14 17.01
N LYS A 396 2.88 -17.19 17.79
CA LYS A 396 2.93 -17.11 19.26
C LYS A 396 4.35 -16.92 19.83
N MET A 397 5.39 -17.44 19.17
CA MET A 397 6.76 -17.27 19.64
C MET A 397 7.26 -15.82 19.50
N ALA A 398 6.95 -15.12 18.40
CA ALA A 398 7.36 -13.73 18.19
C ALA A 398 6.80 -12.78 19.29
N TRP A 399 5.54 -12.98 19.69
CA TRP A 399 4.91 -12.18 20.75
C TRP A 399 5.34 -12.57 22.17
N SER A 400 5.79 -13.81 22.38
CA SER A 400 6.26 -14.27 23.70
C SER A 400 7.62 -13.68 24.13
N VAL A 401 8.31 -13.00 23.21
CA VAL A 401 9.65 -12.41 23.43
C VAL A 401 9.59 -10.89 23.57
N LEU A 402 8.42 -10.27 23.39
CA LEU A 402 8.23 -8.83 23.55
C LEU A 402 7.56 -8.54 24.90
N ASP A 403 8.22 -7.80 25.78
CA ASP A 403 7.61 -7.19 26.98
C ASP A 403 7.52 -5.67 26.77
N LEU A 404 6.92 -5.29 25.65
CA LEU A 404 6.90 -3.92 25.18
C LEU A 404 5.72 -3.18 25.81
N LYS A 405 6.00 -2.28 26.75
CA LYS A 405 5.01 -1.28 27.17
C LYS A 405 4.78 -0.32 26.01
N GLY A 406 3.52 0.10 25.79
CA GLY A 406 3.16 0.95 24.64
C GLY A 406 3.97 2.25 24.51
N ASP A 407 4.50 2.73 25.64
CA ASP A 407 5.38 3.91 25.72
C ASP A 407 6.83 3.62 25.28
N ASN A 408 7.30 2.38 25.30
CA ASN A 408 8.66 2.02 24.91
C ASN A 408 8.79 1.71 23.41
N TYR A 409 7.73 1.94 22.63
CA TYR A 409 7.74 1.84 21.18
C TYR A 409 7.78 3.21 20.51
N PHE A 410 8.85 3.43 19.74
CA PHE A 410 9.06 4.65 18.96
C PHE A 410 9.13 4.32 17.47
N SER A 411 8.08 4.67 16.71
CA SER A 411 8.08 4.63 15.24
C SER A 411 8.28 6.03 14.66
N CYS A 412 9.31 6.18 13.81
CA CYS A 412 9.73 7.46 13.24
C CYS A 412 9.84 7.37 11.72
N ALA A 413 9.09 8.21 11.02
CA ALA A 413 9.25 8.39 9.59
C ALA A 413 10.26 9.51 9.29
N VAL A 414 11.09 9.30 8.27
CA VAL A 414 12.10 10.28 7.84
C VAL A 414 11.64 11.00 6.58
N GLY A 415 11.49 12.33 6.66
CA GLY A 415 11.20 13.19 5.51
C GLY A 415 9.83 13.01 4.85
N ARG A 416 8.91 12.23 5.45
CA ARG A 416 7.53 12.03 4.95
C ARG A 416 6.51 12.42 6.01
N LYS A 417 5.79 13.49 5.74
CA LYS A 417 4.71 13.99 6.61
C LYS A 417 3.45 13.10 6.60
N ARG A 418 3.22 12.37 5.50
CA ARG A 418 2.13 11.40 5.37
C ARG A 418 2.66 10.02 5.66
N THR A 419 2.40 9.53 6.87
CA THR A 419 2.90 8.25 7.34
C THR A 419 2.00 7.66 8.43
N SER A 420 2.05 6.35 8.64
CA SER A 420 1.48 5.67 9.82
C SER A 420 2.39 5.71 11.07
N ALA A 421 3.61 6.24 10.97
CA ALA A 421 4.50 6.38 12.12
C ALA A 421 3.97 7.35 13.18
N ARG A 422 4.32 7.11 14.46
CA ARG A 422 3.94 7.96 15.60
C ARG A 422 4.65 9.31 15.60
N TYR A 423 5.88 9.33 15.10
CA TYR A 423 6.75 10.50 15.13
C TYR A 423 7.38 10.78 13.77
N LEU A 424 7.85 12.02 13.59
CA LEU A 424 8.57 12.48 12.41
C LEU A 424 10.00 12.88 12.75
N LEU A 425 10.94 12.55 11.86
CA LEU A 425 12.28 13.14 11.77
C LEU A 425 12.40 13.85 10.41
N GLY A 426 13.00 15.05 10.41
CA GLY A 426 13.01 15.94 9.25
C GLY A 426 13.90 15.44 8.12
N SER A 427 15.15 15.08 8.43
CA SER A 427 16.14 14.63 7.45
C SER A 427 16.99 13.45 7.95
N SER A 428 17.86 12.93 7.08
CA SER A 428 18.91 11.97 7.47
C SER A 428 19.85 12.53 8.53
N ASP A 429 20.10 13.85 8.53
CA ASP A 429 21.03 14.48 9.48
C ASP A 429 20.44 14.49 10.89
N ASP A 430 19.12 14.67 11.00
CA ASP A 430 18.41 14.55 12.27
C ASP A 430 18.51 13.12 12.82
N VAL A 431 18.48 12.11 11.94
CA VAL A 431 18.69 10.70 12.31
C VAL A 431 20.10 10.48 12.82
N VAL A 432 21.12 11.03 12.13
CA VAL A 432 22.52 10.95 12.57
C VAL A 432 22.72 11.62 13.93
N SER A 433 22.16 12.82 14.12
CA SER A 433 22.19 13.53 15.40
C SER A 433 21.53 12.71 16.52
N PHE A 434 20.37 12.12 16.24
CA PHE A 434 19.66 11.28 17.21
C PHE A 434 20.45 10.00 17.57
N LEU A 435 21.00 9.30 16.57
CA LEU A 435 21.84 8.12 16.79
C LEU A 435 23.14 8.48 17.53
N SER A 436 23.70 9.68 17.30
CA SER A 436 24.83 10.19 18.07
C SER A 436 24.51 10.35 19.56
N ARG A 437 23.31 10.84 19.87
CA ARG A 437 22.84 10.96 21.26
C ARG A 437 22.63 9.62 21.93
N LEU A 438 22.13 8.62 21.19
CA LEU A 438 22.00 7.25 21.70
C LEU A 438 23.37 6.62 21.96
N ALA A 439 24.31 6.76 21.01
CA ALA A 439 25.67 6.24 21.12
C ALA A 439 26.50 6.89 22.24
N LYS A 440 26.21 8.14 22.62
CA LYS A 440 26.81 8.79 23.80
C LYS A 440 26.25 8.27 25.12
N GLY A 441 25.08 7.63 25.07
CA GLY A 441 24.41 7.06 26.24
C GLY A 441 24.79 5.60 26.53
N THR A 442 25.28 4.87 25.52
CA THR A 442 25.90 3.55 25.66
C THR A 442 27.31 3.66 26.20
#